data_AF-A0A7C6LYV0-F1
#
_entry.id   AF-A0A7C6LYV0-F1
#
_cell.length_a   1.000
_cell.length_b   1.000
_cell.length_c   1.000
_cell.angle_alpha   90.00
_cell.angle_beta   90.00
_cell.angle_gamma   90.00
#
_symmetry.space_group_name_H-M   'P 1'
#
loop_
_entity.id
_entity.type
_entity.pdbx_description
1 polymer ?
#
loop_
_entity_poly.entity_id
_entity_poly.type
_entity_poly.pdbx_seq_one_letter_code
_entity_poly.pdbx_strand_id
1 'polypeptide(L)'
;MDKELIPALIIAAANDLDLGLPEINISKMPDEIRAYTKFPHQVLNFNDKWLKKANHIEMAGVVFHEMRHLWQFKQILLGDDNLEDLKISIQEYELWKDELKQKEAGELALDAILAIEVDAYAYANLQLEKLLVPLEEFENSELKKLVSLRMEAIRK
;
A
#
# COMPACT_ATOMS: atom_id res chain seq x y z
N MET A 1 -4.25 18.35 -10.14
CA MET A 1 -3.70 17.20 -9.39
C MET A 1 -3.33 17.73 -8.02
N ASP A 2 -4.00 17.21 -7.00
CA ASP A 2 -3.80 17.64 -5.63
C ASP A 2 -2.40 17.18 -5.18
N LYS A 3 -1.44 18.11 -5.13
CA LYS A 3 -0.01 17.80 -4.99
C LYS A 3 0.32 17.18 -3.62
N GLU A 4 -0.61 17.25 -2.68
CA GLU A 4 -0.39 16.90 -1.28
C GLU A 4 -0.98 15.53 -0.90
N LEU A 5 -1.87 14.97 -1.73
CA LEU A 5 -2.56 13.71 -1.40
C LEU A 5 -1.59 12.52 -1.31
N ILE A 6 -0.71 12.34 -2.31
CA ILE A 6 0.26 11.22 -2.31
C ILE A 6 1.20 11.29 -1.11
N PRO A 7 1.86 12.43 -0.81
CA PRO A 7 2.65 12.56 0.42
C PRO A 7 1.86 12.24 1.69
N ALA A 8 0.62 12.72 1.82
CA ALA A 8 -0.21 12.45 3.00
C ALA A 8 -0.54 10.96 3.17
N LEU A 9 -0.90 10.28 2.08
CA LEU A 9 -1.16 8.84 2.07
C LEU A 9 0.10 8.03 2.41
N ILE A 10 1.26 8.44 1.90
CA ILE A 10 2.55 7.81 2.20
C ILE A 10 2.89 7.97 3.69
N ILE A 11 2.68 9.15 4.28
CA ILE A 11 2.90 9.38 5.72
C ILE A 11 1.96 8.48 6.54
N ALA A 12 0.68 8.39 6.18
CA ALA A 12 -0.27 7.52 6.87
C ALA A 12 0.15 6.05 6.81
N ALA A 13 0.51 5.56 5.61
CA ALA A 13 0.96 4.18 5.41
C ALA A 13 2.29 3.89 6.11
N ALA A 14 3.24 4.83 6.11
CA ALA A 14 4.52 4.68 6.78
C ALA A 14 4.35 4.55 8.30
N ASN A 15 3.43 5.33 8.89
CA ASN A 15 3.10 5.22 10.30
C ASN A 15 2.43 3.88 10.64
N ASP A 16 1.51 3.40 9.80
CA ASP A 16 0.82 2.11 10.01
C ASP A 16 1.78 0.91 9.91
N LEU A 17 2.74 0.98 8.98
CA LEU A 17 3.68 -0.11 8.68
C LEU A 17 5.03 0.01 9.41
N ASP A 18 5.24 1.02 10.25
CA ASP A 18 6.55 1.31 10.86
C ASP A 18 7.68 1.41 9.82
N LEU A 19 7.47 2.21 8.77
CA LEU A 19 8.44 2.43 7.70
C LEU A 19 9.05 3.83 7.77
N GLY A 20 10.29 3.94 7.28
CA GLY A 20 10.84 5.23 6.88
C GLY A 20 10.06 5.80 5.69
N LEU A 21 10.10 7.14 5.54
CA LEU A 21 9.48 7.78 4.39
C LEU A 21 10.29 7.49 3.11
N PRO A 22 9.66 6.91 2.08
CA PRO A 22 10.34 6.65 0.82
C PRO A 22 10.59 7.93 0.02
N GLU A 23 11.58 7.87 -0.87
CA GLU A 23 11.73 8.88 -1.91
C GLU A 23 10.60 8.73 -2.93
N ILE A 24 10.00 9.85 -3.35
CA ILE A 24 8.92 9.86 -4.34
C ILE A 24 9.46 10.35 -5.66
N ASN A 25 9.32 9.52 -6.70
CA ASN A 25 9.71 9.85 -8.05
C ASN A 25 8.50 9.80 -8.99
N ILE A 26 8.45 10.75 -9.93
CA ILE A 26 7.43 10.79 -10.98
C ILE A 26 8.16 10.70 -12.31
N SER A 27 7.84 9.68 -13.10
CA SER A 27 8.50 9.45 -14.38
C SER A 27 7.54 8.91 -15.45
N LYS A 28 8.02 8.88 -16.70
CA LYS A 28 7.28 8.29 -17.81
C LYS A 28 7.49 6.77 -17.81
N MET A 29 6.40 6.02 -17.91
CA MET A 29 6.38 4.55 -17.88
C MET A 29 5.37 4.00 -18.89
N PRO A 30 5.42 2.69 -19.23
CA PRO A 30 4.36 2.01 -19.97
C PRO A 30 2.97 2.24 -19.34
N ASP A 31 1.93 2.23 -20.16
CA ASP A 31 0.57 2.60 -19.75
C ASP A 31 -0.04 1.60 -18.75
N GLU A 32 0.47 0.37 -18.73
CA GLU A 32 0.06 -0.71 -17.86
C GLU A 32 0.56 -0.53 -16.43
N ILE A 33 1.64 0.25 -16.24
CA ILE A 33 2.30 0.45 -14.95
C ILE A 33 1.77 1.74 -14.32
N ARG A 34 1.17 1.62 -13.13
CA ARG A 34 0.65 2.76 -12.36
C ARG A 34 1.71 3.34 -11.44
N ALA A 35 2.37 2.46 -10.70
CA ALA A 35 3.52 2.74 -9.88
C ALA A 35 4.37 1.47 -9.77
N TYR A 36 5.57 1.61 -9.23
CA TYR A 36 6.36 0.49 -8.74
C TYR A 36 7.31 0.95 -7.64
N THR A 37 7.61 0.02 -6.75
CA THR A 37 8.60 0.19 -5.69
C THR A 37 9.97 -0.29 -6.15
N LYS A 38 11.00 0.55 -6.01
CA LYS A 38 12.39 0.17 -6.27
C LYS A 38 13.12 -0.12 -4.96
N PHE A 39 13.48 -1.38 -4.77
CA PHE A 39 14.35 -1.85 -3.70
C PHE A 39 15.83 -1.90 -4.18
N PRO A 40 16.87 -1.66 -3.34
CA PRO A 40 16.87 -1.35 -1.90
C PRO A 40 16.63 0.13 -1.55
N HIS A 41 16.48 0.99 -2.53
CA HIS A 41 16.55 2.44 -2.33
C HIS A 41 15.30 3.09 -1.71
N GLN A 42 14.31 2.30 -1.27
CA GLN A 42 13.03 2.78 -0.73
C GLN A 42 12.44 3.90 -1.60
N VAL A 43 12.34 3.67 -2.91
CA VAL A 43 11.81 4.66 -3.85
C VAL A 43 10.45 4.20 -4.38
N LEU A 44 9.44 5.05 -4.26
CA LEU A 44 8.15 4.90 -4.92
C LEU A 44 8.15 5.69 -6.22
N ASN A 45 8.01 4.98 -7.34
CA ASN A 45 7.97 5.59 -8.66
C ASN A 45 6.53 5.58 -9.17
N PHE A 46 5.98 6.75 -9.50
CA PHE A 46 4.64 6.89 -10.07
C PHE A 46 4.68 7.25 -11.56
N ASN A 47 3.75 6.68 -12.32
CA ASN A 47 3.58 7.01 -13.72
C ASN A 47 2.90 8.38 -13.89
N ASP A 48 3.63 9.35 -14.47
CA ASP A 48 3.15 10.72 -14.73
C ASP A 48 1.84 10.75 -15.53
N LYS A 49 1.67 9.85 -16.50
CA LYS A 49 0.46 9.82 -17.35
C LYS A 49 -0.74 9.28 -16.60
N TRP A 50 -0.55 8.25 -15.77
CA TRP A 50 -1.62 7.70 -14.93
C TRP A 50 -2.02 8.69 -13.84
N LEU A 51 -1.06 9.31 -13.15
CA LEU A 51 -1.29 10.30 -12.10
C LEU A 51 -2.18 11.47 -12.54
N LYS A 52 -2.06 11.91 -13.80
CA LYS A 52 -2.90 12.98 -14.36
C LYS A 52 -4.38 12.61 -14.51
N LYS A 53 -4.70 11.32 -14.50
CA LYS A 53 -6.04 10.77 -14.75
C LYS A 53 -6.64 10.08 -13.53
N ALA A 54 -5.79 9.60 -12.62
CA ALA A 54 -6.22 8.86 -11.45
C ALA A 54 -7.10 9.73 -10.55
N ASN A 55 -8.16 9.13 -10.02
CA ASN A 55 -8.94 9.72 -8.94
C ASN A 55 -8.28 9.43 -7.58
N HIS A 56 -8.77 10.07 -6.52
CA HIS A 56 -8.16 9.99 -5.19
C HIS A 56 -8.21 8.57 -4.58
N ILE A 57 -9.24 7.78 -4.90
CA ILE A 57 -9.36 6.39 -4.43
C ILE A 57 -8.34 5.50 -5.14
N GLU A 58 -8.18 5.68 -6.45
CA GLU A 58 -7.14 4.97 -7.22
C GLU A 58 -5.73 5.32 -6.73
N MET A 59 -5.49 6.61 -6.42
CA MET A 59 -4.23 7.06 -5.82
C MET A 59 -3.99 6.41 -4.46
N ALA A 60 -4.98 6.39 -3.58
CA ALA A 60 -4.90 5.75 -2.27
C ALA A 60 -4.61 4.25 -2.38
N GLY A 61 -5.35 3.53 -3.22
CA GLY A 61 -5.14 2.10 -3.42
C GLY A 61 -3.74 1.76 -3.91
N VAL A 62 -3.22 2.50 -4.89
CA VAL A 62 -1.85 2.30 -5.39
C VAL A 62 -0.80 2.65 -4.34
N VAL A 63 -0.96 3.76 -3.59
CA VAL A 63 -0.02 4.11 -2.52
C VAL A 63 0.05 3.01 -1.46
N PHE A 64 -1.10 2.54 -0.95
CA PHE A 64 -1.09 1.50 0.08
C PHE A 64 -0.50 0.19 -0.42
N HIS A 65 -0.78 -0.20 -1.67
CA HIS A 65 -0.21 -1.39 -2.30
C HIS A 65 1.33 -1.31 -2.36
N GLU A 66 1.88 -0.21 -2.90
CA GLU A 66 3.33 -0.02 -3.01
C GLU A 66 4.02 0.09 -1.64
N MET A 67 3.36 0.71 -0.66
CA MET A 67 3.88 0.79 0.71
C MET A 67 3.92 -0.58 1.40
N ARG A 68 2.97 -1.49 1.10
CA ARG A 68 3.02 -2.87 1.60
C ARG A 68 4.20 -3.63 1.02
N HIS A 69 4.51 -3.45 -0.27
CA HIS A 69 5.73 -4.02 -0.87
C HIS A 69 6.99 -3.57 -0.15
N LEU A 70 7.13 -2.27 0.18
CA LEU A 70 8.26 -1.79 0.99
C LEU A 70 8.36 -2.48 2.34
N TRP A 71 7.23 -2.69 3.01
CA TRP A 71 7.19 -3.40 4.29
C TRP A 71 7.59 -4.86 4.14
N GLN A 72 7.03 -5.57 3.16
CA GLN A 72 7.38 -6.97 2.89
C GLN A 72 8.88 -7.10 2.63
N PHE A 73 9.48 -6.19 1.85
CA PHE A 73 10.93 -6.15 1.65
C PHE A 73 11.71 -5.88 2.95
N LYS A 74 11.26 -4.96 3.81
CA LYS A 74 11.86 -4.74 5.14
C LYS A 74 11.84 -6.04 5.97
N GLN A 75 10.71 -6.75 6.02
CA GLN A 75 10.58 -8.00 6.76
C GLN A 75 11.51 -9.08 6.23
N ILE A 76 11.60 -9.22 4.91
CA ILE A 76 12.55 -10.11 4.24
C ILE A 76 13.95 -9.78 4.73
N LEU A 77 14.46 -8.57 4.55
CA LEU A 77 15.83 -8.22 4.96
C LEU A 77 16.15 -8.41 6.44
N LEU A 78 15.18 -8.18 7.33
CA LEU A 78 15.36 -8.24 8.78
C LEU A 78 15.37 -9.66 9.32
N GLY A 79 14.96 -10.65 8.52
CA GLY A 79 15.38 -12.04 8.64
C GLY A 79 14.95 -12.87 9.86
N ASP A 80 14.39 -12.30 10.95
CA ASP A 80 13.86 -13.12 12.06
C ASP A 80 12.99 -12.40 13.11
N ASP A 81 12.85 -11.06 13.10
CA ASP A 81 11.97 -10.34 14.03
C ASP A 81 10.60 -10.04 13.38
N ASN A 82 9.90 -11.08 12.94
CA ASN A 82 8.58 -10.96 12.33
C ASN A 82 7.54 -10.50 13.38
N LEU A 83 7.35 -9.18 13.49
CA LEU A 83 6.45 -8.56 14.48
C LEU A 83 4.96 -8.92 14.29
N GLU A 84 4.57 -9.53 13.17
CA GLU A 84 3.19 -9.95 12.88
C GLU A 84 2.93 -11.45 13.14
N ASP A 85 3.91 -12.23 13.62
CA ASP A 85 3.78 -13.68 13.83
C ASP A 85 3.33 -14.44 12.55
N LEU A 86 3.57 -13.82 11.38
CA LEU A 86 3.46 -14.48 10.09
C LEU A 86 4.59 -15.52 10.06
N LYS A 87 4.26 -16.81 10.11
CA LYS A 87 5.25 -17.88 10.03
C LYS A 87 5.85 -17.97 8.63
N ILE A 88 6.70 -17.02 8.28
CA ILE A 88 7.60 -17.12 7.16
C ILE A 88 8.87 -17.73 7.74
N SER A 89 9.10 -19.00 7.41
CA SER A 89 10.25 -19.75 7.90
C SER A 89 11.56 -19.19 7.35
N ILE A 90 12.67 -19.36 8.08
CA ILE A 90 14.04 -19.06 7.60
C ILE A 90 14.32 -19.75 6.25
N GLN A 91 13.66 -20.89 5.99
CA GLN A 91 13.72 -21.59 4.72
C GLN A 91 12.98 -20.85 3.60
N GLU A 92 11.80 -20.27 3.86
CA GLU A 92 11.09 -19.39 2.91
C GLU A 92 11.87 -18.10 2.65
N TYR A 93 12.50 -17.52 3.67
CA TYR A 93 13.33 -16.33 3.54
C TYR A 93 14.57 -16.55 2.65
N GLU A 94 15.33 -17.64 2.87
CA GLU A 94 16.49 -17.97 2.03
C GLU A 94 16.06 -18.40 0.62
N LEU A 95 14.89 -19.05 0.46
CA LEU A 95 14.26 -19.28 -0.84
C LEU A 95 14.02 -17.95 -1.59
N TRP A 96 13.42 -16.96 -0.94
CA TRP A 96 13.10 -15.67 -1.57
C TRP A 96 14.33 -14.85 -1.96
N LYS A 97 15.42 -14.98 -1.19
CA LYS A 97 16.70 -14.32 -1.45
C LYS A 97 17.48 -14.96 -2.61
N ASP A 98 17.39 -16.27 -2.77
CA ASP A 98 17.91 -16.98 -3.94
C ASP A 98 16.99 -16.84 -5.16
N GLU A 99 15.68 -16.73 -4.99
CA GLU A 99 14.69 -16.44 -6.04
C GLU A 99 14.86 -15.02 -6.63
N LEU A 100 15.25 -14.04 -5.81
CA LEU A 100 15.62 -12.69 -6.27
C LEU A 100 16.88 -12.68 -7.16
N LYS A 101 17.84 -13.58 -6.90
CA LYS A 101 18.98 -13.82 -7.79
C LYS A 101 18.57 -14.61 -9.03
N GLN A 102 17.64 -15.56 -8.92
CA GLN A 102 17.09 -16.29 -10.06
C GLN A 102 16.16 -15.44 -10.94
N LYS A 103 15.65 -14.30 -10.46
CA LYS A 103 14.97 -13.28 -11.28
C LYS A 103 15.91 -12.68 -12.35
N GLU A 104 17.22 -12.68 -12.14
CA GLU A 104 18.21 -12.38 -13.20
C GLU A 104 18.38 -13.54 -14.20
N ALA A 105 17.90 -14.75 -13.85
CA ALA A 105 17.99 -15.99 -14.63
C ALA A 105 16.66 -16.47 -15.26
N GLY A 106 15.51 -15.91 -14.86
CA GLY A 106 14.21 -16.08 -15.54
C GLY A 106 13.27 -17.17 -15.03
N GLU A 107 13.47 -17.72 -13.83
CA GLU A 107 12.59 -18.75 -13.26
C GLU A 107 12.11 -18.34 -11.86
N LEU A 108 10.83 -17.95 -11.76
CA LEU A 108 10.11 -17.83 -10.51
C LEU A 108 8.94 -18.82 -10.53
N ALA A 109 8.70 -19.51 -9.43
CA ALA A 109 7.41 -20.18 -9.22
C ALA A 109 6.35 -19.08 -9.09
N LEU A 110 5.44 -19.01 -10.06
CA LEU A 110 4.37 -18.01 -10.16
C LEU A 110 3.62 -17.78 -8.83
N ASP A 111 3.53 -18.82 -8.01
CA ASP A 111 2.80 -18.86 -6.75
C ASP A 111 3.37 -17.92 -5.66
N ALA A 112 4.70 -17.76 -5.58
CA ALA A 112 5.33 -16.89 -4.56
C ALA A 112 5.14 -15.40 -4.87
N ILE A 113 5.31 -15.00 -6.13
CA ILE A 113 5.00 -13.63 -6.59
C ILE A 113 3.53 -13.33 -6.34
N LEU A 114 2.66 -14.29 -6.69
CA LEU A 114 1.22 -14.12 -6.54
C LEU A 114 0.83 -13.92 -5.07
N ALA A 115 1.46 -14.63 -4.12
CA ALA A 115 1.19 -14.46 -2.70
C ALA A 115 1.55 -13.05 -2.20
N ILE A 116 2.71 -12.52 -2.60
CA ILE A 116 3.17 -11.16 -2.26
C ILE A 116 2.19 -10.10 -2.79
N GLU A 117 1.79 -10.24 -4.06
CA GLU A 117 0.82 -9.34 -4.70
C GLU A 117 -0.56 -9.42 -4.02
N VAL A 118 -1.04 -10.62 -3.70
CA VAL A 118 -2.32 -10.84 -3.02
C VAL A 118 -2.34 -10.14 -1.66
N ASP A 119 -1.26 -10.25 -0.87
CA ASP A 119 -1.14 -9.55 0.42
C ASP A 119 -1.11 -8.01 0.24
N ALA A 120 -0.37 -7.50 -0.75
CA ALA A 120 -0.34 -6.08 -1.06
C ALA A 120 -1.73 -5.54 -1.46
N TYR A 121 -2.49 -6.28 -2.27
CA TYR A 121 -3.89 -5.93 -2.59
C TYR A 121 -4.83 -6.03 -1.38
N ALA A 122 -4.69 -7.07 -0.55
CA ALA A 122 -5.50 -7.24 0.65
C ALA A 122 -5.28 -6.08 1.64
N TYR A 123 -4.03 -5.73 1.90
CA TYR A 123 -3.68 -4.57 2.71
C TYR A 123 -4.26 -3.27 2.15
N ALA A 124 -4.08 -3.01 0.86
CA ALA A 124 -4.60 -1.80 0.23
C ALA A 124 -6.13 -1.70 0.36
N ASN A 125 -6.86 -2.79 0.17
CA ASN A 125 -8.32 -2.82 0.35
C ASN A 125 -8.73 -2.54 1.79
N LEU A 126 -8.05 -3.13 2.78
CA LEU A 126 -8.34 -2.86 4.20
C LEU A 126 -8.12 -1.39 4.57
N GLN A 127 -7.06 -0.76 4.06
CA GLN A 127 -6.83 0.67 4.31
C GLN A 127 -7.88 1.55 3.62
N LEU A 128 -8.31 1.20 2.41
CA LEU A 128 -9.41 1.88 1.74
C LEU A 128 -10.73 1.73 2.51
N GLU A 129 -11.02 0.56 3.06
CA GLU A 129 -12.19 0.34 3.93
C GLU A 129 -12.12 1.23 5.18
N LYS A 130 -10.95 1.33 5.84
CA LYS A 130 -10.72 2.23 6.98
C LYS A 130 -11.00 3.70 6.63
N LEU A 131 -10.65 4.15 5.42
CA LEU A 131 -10.95 5.51 4.94
C LEU A 131 -12.44 5.76 4.71
N LEU A 132 -13.21 4.69 4.48
CA LEU A 132 -14.67 4.75 4.30
C LEU A 132 -15.44 4.56 5.62
N VAL A 133 -14.74 4.24 6.72
CA VAL A 133 -15.36 4.14 8.04
C VAL A 133 -15.99 5.50 8.38
N PRO A 134 -17.29 5.52 8.78
CA PRO A 134 -17.95 6.74 9.20
C PRO A 134 -17.13 7.44 10.29
N LEU A 135 -16.94 8.76 10.17
CA LEU A 135 -16.07 9.56 11.03
C LEU A 135 -16.31 9.38 12.53
N GLU A 136 -17.46 8.86 12.97
CA GLU A 136 -17.65 8.48 14.36
C GLU A 136 -18.59 7.26 14.48
N GLU A 137 -18.15 6.22 15.17
CA GLU A 137 -19.05 5.51 16.08
C GLU A 137 -19.37 6.48 17.23
N PHE A 138 -20.31 7.41 17.02
CA PHE A 138 -20.65 8.38 18.07
C PHE A 138 -21.21 7.62 19.28
N GLU A 139 -20.55 7.65 20.45
CA GLU A 139 -21.15 7.09 21.67
C GLU A 139 -22.42 7.87 22.07
N ASN A 140 -22.49 9.15 21.68
CA ASN A 140 -23.64 10.02 21.93
C ASN A 140 -24.77 9.77 20.91
N SER A 141 -25.87 9.19 21.39
CA SER A 141 -27.05 8.84 20.57
C SER A 141 -27.78 10.05 19.98
N GLU A 142 -27.74 11.21 20.64
CA GLU A 142 -28.36 12.44 20.15
C GLU A 142 -27.54 13.04 19.00
N LEU A 143 -26.21 13.02 19.11
CA LEU A 143 -25.31 13.43 18.03
C LEU A 143 -25.45 12.53 16.80
N LYS A 144 -25.57 11.19 16.97
CA LYS A 144 -25.89 10.27 15.85
C LYS A 144 -27.13 10.73 15.09
N LYS A 145 -28.21 10.99 15.82
CA LYS A 145 -29.49 11.39 15.24
C LYS A 145 -29.39 12.71 14.46
N LEU A 146 -28.71 13.70 15.02
CA LEU A 146 -28.52 15.00 14.37
C LEU A 146 -27.66 14.89 13.10
N VAL A 147 -26.59 14.10 13.13
CA VAL A 147 -25.75 13.85 11.97
C VAL A 147 -26.53 13.12 10.87
N SER A 148 -27.31 12.08 11.20
CA SER A 148 -28.16 11.39 10.22
C SER A 148 -29.16 12.33 9.55
N LEU A 149 -29.86 13.16 10.33
CA LEU A 149 -30.79 14.16 9.79
C LEU A 149 -30.07 15.16 8.86
N ARG A 150 -28.86 15.58 9.21
CA ARG A 150 -28.05 16.48 8.38
C ARG A 150 -27.61 15.81 7.08
N MET A 151 -27.20 14.54 7.12
CA MET A 151 -26.84 13.77 5.93
C MET A 151 -28.02 13.62 4.96
N GLU A 152 -29.23 13.35 5.45
CA GLU A 152 -30.43 13.28 4.62
C GLU A 152 -30.78 14.63 3.97
N ALA A 153 -30.60 15.74 4.70
CA ALA A 153 -30.82 17.08 4.17
C ALA A 153 -29.81 17.46 3.06
N ILE A 154 -28.56 17.01 3.16
CA ILE A 154 -27.51 17.27 2.15
C ILE A 154 -27.70 16.43 0.89
N ARG A 155 -28.28 15.22 1.00
CA ARG A 155 -28.48 14.28 -0.12
C ARG A 155 -29.60 14.69 -1.09
N LYS A 156 -30.40 15.71 -0.75
CA LYS A 156 -31.47 16.26 -1.60
C LYS A 156 -30.96 17.45 -2.40
#